data_AF-A0A1B6GG86-F1
#
_entry.id   AF-A0A1B6GG86-F1
#
_cell.length_a   1.000
_cell.length_b   1.000
_cell.length_c   1.000
_cell.angle_alpha   90.00
_cell.angle_beta   90.00
_cell.angle_gamma   90.00
#
_symmetry.space_group_name_H-M   'P 1'
#
loop_
_entity.id
_entity.type
_entity.pdbx_description
1 polymer ?
#
loop_
_entity_poly.entity_id
_entity_poly.type
_entity_poly.pdbx_seq_one_letter_code
_entity_poly.pdbx_strand_id
1 'polypeptide(L)'
;SSFVLEGRPTGWYRLPGILLYRMTSLVTVVLMAAAVMAATPDEPRGVIGVRKLATAVDCSGAVAFSGGGLRSILPGGQVSYQRVLNDRGVGWSLETGEFTCHCPGLYQFAFAGYGEKPNTRLMLKKREA
;
A
#
# COMPACT_ATOMS: atom_id res chain seq x y z
N SER A 1 74.55 35.11 -12.48
CA SER A 1 74.80 33.80 -13.11
C SER A 1 73.87 32.81 -12.46
N SER A 2 73.03 32.00 -13.10
CA SER A 2 72.47 31.92 -14.45
C SER A 2 71.19 31.10 -14.26
N PHE A 3 70.13 31.45 -14.97
CA PHE A 3 68.87 30.71 -14.96
C PHE A 3 69.01 29.43 -15.81
N VAL A 4 68.39 28.33 -15.35
CA VAL A 4 68.14 27.14 -16.18
C VAL A 4 66.64 26.85 -16.12
N LEU A 5 65.99 26.89 -17.29
CA LEU A 5 64.61 26.49 -17.49
C LEU A 5 64.61 25.02 -17.94
N GLU A 6 63.94 24.15 -17.19
CA GLU A 6 63.69 22.77 -17.58
C GLU A 6 62.18 22.62 -17.83
N GLY A 7 61.79 22.50 -19.10
CA GLY A 7 60.40 22.31 -19.51
C GLY A 7 59.99 20.84 -19.55
N ARG A 8 58.75 20.52 -19.13
CA ARG A 8 58.05 19.27 -19.49
C ARG A 8 56.53 19.49 -19.58
N PRO A 9 55.83 18.63 -20.35
CA PRO A 9 54.94 19.05 -21.42
C PRO A 9 53.48 19.24 -21.00
N THR A 10 52.80 20.07 -21.78
CA THR A 10 51.36 20.25 -21.88
C THR A 10 50.66 18.94 -22.28
N GLY A 11 49.60 18.56 -21.55
CA GLY A 11 48.80 17.41 -21.95
C GLY A 11 47.51 17.18 -21.17
N TRP A 12 46.39 17.58 -21.78
CA TRP A 12 45.09 16.89 -21.75
C TRP A 12 44.32 16.76 -20.42
N TYR A 13 43.57 17.81 -20.06
CA TYR A 13 42.31 17.65 -19.31
C TYR A 13 41.18 18.43 -19.99
N ARG A 14 40.61 17.83 -21.04
CA ARG A 14 39.30 18.25 -21.56
C ARG A 14 38.43 17.00 -21.75
N LEU A 15 37.34 16.95 -20.97
CA LEU A 15 36.05 16.28 -21.25
C LEU A 15 35.88 14.75 -20.96
N PRO A 16 35.88 14.29 -19.69
CA PRO A 16 35.17 13.06 -19.32
C PRO A 16 33.80 13.31 -18.65
N GLY A 17 33.55 14.50 -18.08
CA GLY A 17 32.37 14.74 -17.23
C GLY A 17 31.01 14.69 -17.94
N ILE A 18 30.94 15.13 -19.21
CA ILE A 18 29.68 15.21 -19.95
C ILE A 18 29.16 13.81 -20.33
N LEU A 19 30.05 12.90 -20.69
CA LEU A 19 29.68 11.54 -21.08
C LEU A 19 29.20 10.73 -19.86
N LEU A 20 29.90 10.85 -18.72
CA LEU A 20 29.49 10.24 -17.46
C LEU A 20 28.13 10.77 -16.97
N TYR A 21 27.87 12.07 -17.08
CA TYR A 21 26.58 12.67 -16.69
C TYR A 21 25.41 12.20 -17.59
N ARG A 22 25.66 12.06 -18.89
CA ARG A 22 24.64 11.54 -19.83
C ARG A 22 24.33 10.07 -19.55
N MET A 23 25.34 9.27 -19.22
CA MET A 23 25.15 7.85 -18.89
C MET A 23 24.40 7.66 -17.57
N THR A 24 24.73 8.42 -16.52
CA THR A 24 23.99 8.34 -15.25
C THR A 24 22.54 8.82 -15.41
N SER A 25 22.29 9.89 -16.18
CA SER A 25 20.94 10.34 -16.47
C SER A 25 20.12 9.33 -17.29
N LEU A 26 20.76 8.57 -18.18
CA LEU A 26 20.08 7.54 -18.96
C LEU A 26 19.71 6.35 -18.09
N VAL A 27 20.63 5.92 -17.22
CA VAL A 27 20.39 4.83 -16.26
C VAL A 27 19.26 5.19 -15.28
N THR A 28 19.23 6.41 -14.74
CA THR A 28 18.15 6.83 -13.84
C THR A 28 16.80 6.87 -14.55
N VAL A 29 16.74 7.36 -15.80
CA VAL A 29 15.50 7.36 -16.59
C VAL A 29 15.01 5.94 -16.88
N VAL A 30 15.92 5.02 -17.25
CA VAL A 30 15.57 3.61 -17.51
C VAL A 30 15.07 2.92 -16.23
N LEU A 31 15.72 3.15 -15.09
CA LEU A 31 15.28 2.60 -13.80
C LEU A 31 13.90 3.14 -13.39
N MET A 32 13.65 4.43 -13.58
CA MET A 32 12.34 5.03 -13.32
C MET A 32 11.26 4.48 -14.25
N ALA A 33 11.55 4.32 -15.55
CA ALA A 33 10.62 3.73 -16.51
C ALA A 33 10.28 2.26 -16.16
N ALA A 34 11.29 1.48 -15.75
CA ALA A 34 11.09 0.10 -15.30
C ALA A 34 10.21 0.02 -14.03
N ALA A 35 10.41 0.94 -13.08
CA ALA A 35 9.59 1.01 -11.88
C ALA A 35 8.12 1.37 -12.17
N VAL A 36 7.89 2.28 -13.14
CA VAL A 36 6.52 2.65 -13.56
C VAL A 36 5.80 1.49 -14.24
N MET A 37 6.51 0.69 -15.05
CA MET A 37 5.95 -0.48 -15.74
C MET A 37 5.67 -1.67 -14.80
N ALA A 38 6.28 -1.72 -13.62
CA ALA A 38 6.07 -2.78 -12.64
C ALA A 38 4.79 -2.60 -11.81
N ALA A 39 4.17 -1.41 -11.83
CA ALA A 39 2.90 -1.16 -11.17
C ALA A 39 1.74 -1.66 -12.05
N THR A 40 1.51 -2.96 -12.11
CA THR A 40 0.31 -3.49 -12.79
C THR A 40 -0.91 -3.16 -11.93
N PRO A 41 -1.85 -2.33 -12.41
CA PRO A 41 -3.10 -2.11 -11.68
C PRO A 41 -3.84 -3.43 -11.57
N ASP A 42 -4.27 -3.79 -10.35
CA ASP A 42 -5.08 -4.98 -10.12
C ASP A 42 -6.33 -4.95 -11.01
N GLU A 43 -6.61 -6.06 -11.71
CA GLU A 43 -7.79 -6.15 -12.57
C GLU A 43 -9.07 -5.94 -11.75
N PRO A 44 -10.09 -5.24 -12.30
CA PRO A 44 -11.35 -5.03 -11.62
C PRO A 44 -12.06 -6.38 -11.42
N ARG A 45 -11.96 -6.93 -10.20
CA ARG A 45 -12.70 -8.13 -9.80
C ARG A 45 -14.19 -7.77 -9.69
N GLY A 46 -15.01 -8.41 -10.54
CA GLY A 46 -16.45 -8.17 -10.60
C GLY A 46 -17.12 -8.41 -9.24
N VAL A 47 -17.94 -7.46 -8.81
CA VAL A 47 -18.78 -7.59 -7.61
C VAL A 47 -19.97 -8.47 -7.97
N ILE A 48 -19.82 -9.78 -7.86
CA ILE A 48 -20.95 -10.71 -8.07
C ILE A 48 -21.81 -10.70 -6.81
N GLY A 49 -22.99 -10.09 -6.93
CA GLY A 49 -24.14 -10.33 -6.06
C GLY A 49 -24.28 -9.36 -4.88
N VAL A 50 -25.53 -8.93 -4.67
CA VAL A 50 -26.04 -8.02 -3.61
C VAL A 50 -25.80 -8.54 -2.18
N ARG A 51 -25.19 -9.71 -2.05
CA ARG A 51 -24.52 -10.23 -0.87
C ARG A 51 -23.25 -10.88 -1.39
N LYS A 52 -22.07 -10.46 -0.93
CA LYS A 52 -20.79 -11.16 -1.13
C LYS A 52 -20.93 -12.62 -0.67
N LEU A 53 -21.52 -13.49 -1.50
CA LEU A 53 -21.56 -14.91 -1.29
C LEU A 53 -20.13 -15.37 -1.47
N ALA A 54 -19.50 -15.83 -0.39
CA ALA A 54 -18.14 -16.33 -0.43
C ALA A 54 -18.05 -17.50 -1.40
N THR A 55 -17.58 -17.24 -2.61
CA THR A 55 -17.29 -18.29 -3.59
C THR A 55 -15.80 -18.62 -3.49
N ALA A 56 -15.41 -19.86 -3.78
CA ALA A 56 -14.00 -20.30 -3.70
C ALA A 56 -13.05 -19.45 -4.57
N VAL A 57 -13.58 -18.77 -5.59
CA VAL A 57 -12.85 -17.83 -6.46
C VAL A 57 -12.37 -16.59 -5.69
N ASP A 58 -13.09 -16.18 -4.64
CA ASP A 58 -12.73 -15.01 -3.83
C ASP A 58 -11.46 -15.24 -2.97
N CYS A 59 -11.11 -16.50 -2.72
CA CYS A 59 -9.90 -16.87 -1.97
C CYS A 59 -8.63 -16.91 -2.84
N SER A 60 -8.74 -16.74 -4.16
CA SER A 60 -7.62 -16.76 -5.10
C SER A 60 -6.85 -15.44 -5.20
N GLY A 61 -7.21 -14.42 -4.42
CA GLY A 61 -6.35 -13.23 -4.33
C GLY A 61 -6.59 -12.39 -3.08
N ALA A 62 -6.16 -11.13 -3.15
CA ALA A 62 -6.06 -10.28 -1.97
C ALA A 62 -7.43 -10.02 -1.31
N VAL A 63 -7.54 -10.42 -0.04
CA VAL A 63 -8.64 -10.05 0.85
C VAL A 63 -8.16 -8.89 1.72
N ALA A 64 -8.77 -7.73 1.56
CA ALA A 64 -8.40 -6.53 2.29
C ALA A 64 -9.60 -5.60 2.41
N PHE A 65 -9.87 -5.12 3.61
CA PHE A 65 -10.97 -4.20 3.86
C PHE A 65 -10.52 -3.05 4.75
N SER A 66 -11.11 -1.88 4.54
CA SER A 66 -10.89 -0.67 5.32
C SER A 66 -12.19 0.13 5.39
N GLY A 67 -12.61 0.45 6.60
CA GLY A 67 -13.78 1.29 6.88
C GLY A 67 -13.39 2.55 7.64
N GLY A 68 -14.20 3.60 7.51
CA GLY A 68 -13.99 4.86 8.21
C GLY A 68 -15.27 5.45 8.78
N GLY A 69 -15.12 6.23 9.84
CA GLY A 69 -16.22 6.91 10.53
C GLY A 69 -17.07 5.97 11.38
N LEU A 70 -17.65 6.51 12.45
CA LEU A 70 -18.62 5.81 13.28
C LEU A 70 -20.02 6.12 12.78
N ARG A 71 -20.77 5.10 12.35
CA ARG A 71 -22.20 5.25 12.06
C ARG A 71 -23.02 5.09 13.34
N SER A 72 -22.79 4.02 14.07
CA SER A 72 -23.44 3.72 15.35
C SER A 72 -22.69 2.61 16.10
N ILE A 73 -22.87 2.56 17.42
CA ILE A 73 -22.45 1.41 18.24
C ILE A 73 -23.68 0.52 18.40
N LEU A 74 -23.59 -0.72 17.93
CA LEU A 74 -24.67 -1.70 18.01
C LEU A 74 -24.87 -2.17 19.47
N PRO A 75 -26.05 -2.74 19.82
CA PRO A 75 -26.33 -3.22 21.18
C PRO A 75 -25.30 -4.23 21.70
N GLY A 76 -24.67 -5.01 20.80
CA GLY A 76 -23.58 -5.94 21.13
C GLY A 76 -22.22 -5.29 21.37
N GLY A 77 -22.12 -3.96 21.32
CA GLY A 77 -20.87 -3.20 21.42
C GLY A 77 -20.03 -3.21 20.14
N GLN A 78 -20.56 -3.74 19.03
CA GLN A 78 -19.90 -3.71 17.73
C GLN A 78 -19.97 -2.32 17.12
N VAL A 79 -18.94 -1.94 16.38
CA VAL A 79 -18.82 -0.63 15.74
C VAL A 79 -19.25 -0.75 14.28
N SER A 80 -20.33 -0.07 13.91
CA SER A 80 -20.73 0.07 12.51
C SER A 80 -20.04 1.27 11.86
N TYR A 81 -19.65 1.10 10.60
CA TYR A 81 -18.86 2.10 9.87
C TYR A 81 -19.74 2.96 8.96
N GLN A 82 -19.34 4.21 8.77
CA GLN A 82 -20.10 5.15 7.92
C GLN A 82 -19.81 4.95 6.44
N ARG A 83 -18.56 4.64 6.08
CA ARG A 83 -18.11 4.51 4.69
C ARG A 83 -17.10 3.39 4.50
N VAL A 84 -17.12 2.81 3.30
CA VAL A 84 -16.09 1.90 2.79
C VAL A 84 -14.96 2.74 2.21
N LEU A 85 -13.72 2.45 2.59
CA LEU A 85 -12.51 3.00 1.97
C LEU A 85 -11.87 1.99 1.01
N ASN A 86 -11.90 0.72 1.39
CA ASN A 86 -11.46 -0.40 0.57
C ASN A 86 -12.28 -1.64 0.98
N ASP A 87 -12.68 -2.48 0.03
CA ASP A 87 -13.42 -3.70 0.34
C ASP A 87 -13.19 -4.79 -0.71
N ARG A 88 -11.98 -5.34 -0.70
CA ARG A 88 -11.56 -6.47 -1.54
C ARG A 88 -11.74 -7.80 -0.82
N GLY A 89 -12.21 -8.80 -1.55
CA GLY A 89 -12.48 -10.14 -1.02
C GLY A 89 -13.90 -10.27 -0.49
N VAL A 90 -14.14 -11.14 0.49
CA VAL A 90 -15.49 -11.43 1.02
C VAL A 90 -15.53 -11.44 2.54
N GLY A 91 -16.71 -11.25 3.12
CA GLY A 91 -16.95 -11.49 4.56
C GLY A 91 -16.96 -10.27 5.48
N TRP A 92 -16.59 -9.08 5.01
CA TRP A 92 -16.72 -7.86 5.82
C TRP A 92 -18.06 -7.15 5.58
N SER A 93 -18.71 -6.67 6.65
CA SER A 93 -19.96 -5.91 6.57
C SER A 93 -19.80 -4.52 7.17
N LEU A 94 -20.15 -3.49 6.39
CA LEU A 94 -20.13 -2.09 6.83
C LEU A 94 -21.14 -1.84 7.97
N GLU A 95 -22.32 -2.46 7.89
CA GLU A 95 -23.44 -2.22 8.80
C GLU A 95 -23.19 -2.81 10.20
N THR A 96 -22.46 -3.92 10.27
CA THR A 96 -22.18 -4.60 11.54
C THR A 96 -20.75 -4.39 12.02
N GLY A 97 -19.84 -4.02 11.13
CA GLY A 97 -18.40 -4.00 11.38
C GLY A 97 -17.78 -5.38 11.54
N GLU A 98 -18.55 -6.45 11.32
CA GLU A 98 -18.10 -7.84 11.50
C GLU A 98 -17.36 -8.32 10.26
N PHE A 99 -16.24 -9.02 10.49
CA PHE A 99 -15.50 -9.74 9.46
C PHE A 99 -15.64 -11.23 9.70
N THR A 100 -16.22 -11.94 8.73
CA THR A 100 -16.33 -13.39 8.70
C THR A 100 -15.20 -13.96 7.86
N CYS A 101 -14.37 -14.82 8.47
CA CYS A 101 -13.30 -15.49 7.78
C CYS A 101 -13.85 -16.62 6.91
N HIS A 102 -13.73 -16.48 5.59
CA HIS A 102 -14.12 -17.53 4.63
C HIS A 102 -12.91 -18.27 4.05
N CYS A 103 -11.79 -17.58 3.90
CA CYS A 103 -10.57 -18.13 3.34
C CYS A 103 -9.59 -18.45 4.49
N PRO A 104 -9.08 -19.67 4.62
CA PRO A 104 -8.12 -19.98 5.68
C PRO A 104 -6.81 -19.23 5.43
N GLY A 105 -6.25 -18.61 6.48
CA GLY A 105 -5.01 -17.87 6.37
C GLY A 105 -4.68 -17.01 7.58
N LEU A 106 -3.60 -16.26 7.46
CA LEU A 106 -3.18 -15.27 8.45
C LEU A 106 -3.76 -13.90 8.07
N TYR A 107 -4.41 -13.24 9.03
CA TYR A 107 -5.02 -11.94 8.85
C TYR A 107 -4.41 -10.91 9.80
N GLN A 108 -4.17 -9.70 9.30
CA GLN A 108 -3.74 -8.55 10.09
C GLN A 108 -4.90 -7.58 10.24
N PHE A 109 -5.25 -7.27 11.49
CA PHE A 109 -6.24 -6.25 11.82
C PHE A 109 -5.56 -5.05 12.46
N ALA A 110 -5.91 -3.86 11.97
CA ALA A 110 -5.49 -2.60 12.56
C ALA A 110 -6.70 -1.68 12.66
N PHE A 111 -6.83 -1.00 13.79
CA PHE A 111 -7.88 -0.03 14.01
C PHE A 111 -7.34 1.14 14.83
N ALA A 112 -7.86 2.32 14.54
CA ALA A 112 -7.66 3.51 15.31
C ALA A 112 -9.02 4.18 15.47
N GLY A 113 -9.25 4.75 16.65
CA GLY A 113 -10.47 5.49 16.89
C GLY A 113 -10.25 6.51 18.00
N TYR A 114 -10.91 7.64 17.82
CA TYR A 114 -10.88 8.75 18.74
C TYR A 114 -12.27 8.85 19.37
N GLY A 115 -12.31 8.99 20.69
CA GLY A 115 -13.56 9.22 21.41
C GLY A 115 -13.51 10.56 22.12
N GLU A 116 -14.65 11.23 22.19
CA GLU A 116 -14.80 12.47 22.95
C GLU A 116 -14.71 12.24 24.46
N LYS A 117 -15.02 11.02 24.90
CA LYS A 117 -15.00 10.63 26.32
C LYS A 117 -13.62 10.08 26.71
N PRO A 118 -13.11 10.43 27.91
CA PRO A 118 -11.78 10.02 28.37
C PRO A 118 -11.61 8.50 28.55
N ASN A 119 -12.71 7.75 28.64
CA ASN A 119 -12.71 6.30 28.85
C ASN A 119 -13.15 5.50 27.62
N THR A 120 -12.96 6.06 26.42
CA THR A 120 -13.27 5.34 25.18
C THR A 120 -12.26 4.20 24.99
N ARG A 121 -12.76 2.97 24.90
CA ARG A 121 -11.94 1.77 24.70
C ARG A 121 -12.44 1.01 23.49
N LEU A 122 -11.52 0.62 22.63
CA LEU A 122 -11.79 -0.22 21.47
C LEU A 122 -11.09 -1.56 21.69
N MET A 123 -11.79 -2.64 21.37
CA MET A 123 -11.28 -3.99 21.52
C MET A 123 -11.59 -4.78 20.26
N LEU A 124 -10.58 -5.43 19.71
CA LEU A 124 -10.80 -6.46 18.70
C LEU A 124 -11.30 -7.71 19.42
N LYS A 125 -12.49 -8.16 19.05
CA LYS A 125 -13.09 -9.40 19.57
C LYS A 125 -13.19 -10.41 18.45
N LYS A 126 -12.74 -11.63 18.74
CA LYS A 126 -13.04 -12.80 17.92
C LYS A 126 -14.32 -13.44 18.47
N ARG A 127 -15.30 -13.67 17.61
CA ARG A 127 -16.48 -14.47 17.94
C ARG A 127 -16.12 -15.94 17.72
N GLU A 128 -16.35 -16.79 18.71
CA GLU A 128 -16.38 -18.24 18.50
C GLU A 128 -17.73 -18.58 17.86
N ALA A 129 -17.68 -19.35 16.76
CA ALA A 129 -18.86 -19.82 16.04
C ALA A 129 -19.40 -21.09 16.69
#